data_AF-A0A4Y7QXU7-F1
#
_entry.id   AF-A0A4Y7QXU7-F1
#
_cell.length_a   1.000
_cell.length_b   1.000
_cell.length_c   1.000
_cell.angle_alpha   90.00
_cell.angle_beta   90.00
_cell.angle_gamma   90.00
#
_symmetry.space_group_name_H-M   'P 1'
#
loop_
_entity.id
_entity.type
_entity.pdbx_description
1 polymer ?
#
loop_
_entity_poly.entity_id
_entity_poly.type
_entity_poly.pdbx_seq_one_letter_code
_entity_poly.pdbx_strand_id
1 'polypeptide(L)'
;MPHEYQHSWSVEKPSSESHAWSYKHACDACQAEIETRHGVDWKVTDVTFEDLGRTTQTNTDWDGTRHWKCTHTVKAFYEVVHRGAERELNTMETIEHTIKITYKMKNINYNLI
;
A
#
# COMPACT_ATOMS: atom_id res chain seq x y z
N MET A 1 -0.58 2.48 -20.23
CA MET A 1 0.32 1.34 -19.98
C MET A 1 0.30 1.07 -18.49
N PRO A 2 0.11 -0.18 -18.04
CA PRO A 2 0.14 -0.51 -16.62
C PRO A 2 1.56 -0.32 -16.08
N HIS A 3 1.67 0.42 -14.98
CA HIS A 3 2.91 0.65 -14.25
C HIS A 3 3.01 -0.33 -13.08
N GLU A 4 4.24 -0.68 -12.73
CA GLU A 4 4.54 -1.54 -11.60
C GLU A 4 5.49 -0.83 -10.64
N TYR A 5 5.24 -0.94 -9.34
CA TYR A 5 6.13 -0.40 -8.32
C TYR A 5 6.17 -1.31 -7.10
N GLN A 6 7.37 -1.56 -6.57
CA GLN A 6 7.56 -2.36 -5.37
C GLN A 6 8.05 -1.46 -4.23
N HIS A 7 7.44 -1.61 -3.06
CA HIS A 7 7.78 -0.85 -1.88
C HIS A 7 7.85 -1.73 -0.63
N SER A 8 8.85 -1.48 0.20
CA SER A 8 9.02 -2.14 1.50
C SER A 8 8.82 -1.13 2.61
N TRP A 9 7.73 -1.26 3.35
CA TRP A 9 7.45 -0.44 4.52
C TRP A 9 8.00 -1.12 5.77
N SER A 10 8.71 -0.36 6.62
CA SER A 10 9.29 -0.87 7.85
C SER A 10 8.87 -0.05 9.06
N VAL A 11 8.59 -0.73 10.17
CA VAL A 11 8.26 -0.11 11.46
C VAL A 11 8.94 -0.85 12.59
N GLU A 12 9.27 -0.11 13.65
CA GLU A 12 9.71 -0.64 14.92
C GLU A 12 8.83 -0.08 16.05
N LYS A 13 8.31 -0.96 16.91
CA LYS A 13 7.38 -0.60 17.99
C LYS A 13 7.40 -1.64 19.11
N PRO A 14 6.90 -1.32 20.32
CA PRO A 14 7.01 -2.24 21.46
C PRO A 14 6.06 -3.45 21.43
N SER A 15 5.11 -3.49 20.49
CA SER A 15 4.11 -4.56 20.36
C SER A 15 4.08 -5.18 18.97
N SER A 16 3.84 -6.49 18.90
CA SER A 16 3.63 -7.18 17.63
C SER A 16 2.26 -6.91 17.05
N GLU A 17 2.16 -6.77 15.73
CA GLU A 17 0.91 -6.53 15.03
C GLU A 17 0.52 -7.65 14.07
N SER A 18 -0.78 -7.70 13.76
CA SER A 18 -1.34 -8.65 12.81
C SER A 18 -0.81 -8.43 11.40
N HIS A 19 -0.90 -9.46 10.57
CA HIS A 19 -0.52 -9.38 9.16
C HIS A 19 -1.31 -8.32 8.40
N ALA A 20 -2.64 -8.29 8.62
CA ALA A 20 -3.54 -7.32 8.00
C ALA A 20 -3.19 -5.88 8.37
N TRP A 21 -2.76 -5.65 9.62
CA TRP A 21 -2.31 -4.33 10.04
C TRP A 21 -1.07 -3.88 9.26
N SER A 22 -0.01 -4.69 9.21
CA SER A 22 1.22 -4.29 8.52
C SER A 22 1.05 -4.23 6.99
N TYR A 23 0.18 -5.08 6.43
CA TYR A 23 -0.15 -5.04 5.00
C TYR A 23 -0.81 -3.72 4.62
N LYS A 24 -1.82 -3.27 5.39
CA LYS A 24 -2.51 -2.00 5.14
C LYS A 24 -1.52 -0.83 5.14
N HIS A 25 -0.67 -0.74 6.15
CA HIS A 25 0.32 0.33 6.23
C HIS A 25 1.34 0.28 5.10
N ALA A 26 1.73 -0.93 4.65
CA ALA A 26 2.61 -1.07 3.50
C ALA A 26 1.95 -0.61 2.19
N CYS A 27 0.66 -0.92 1.99
CA CYS A 27 -0.11 -0.42 0.85
C CYS A 27 -0.24 1.11 0.90
N ASP A 28 -0.60 1.68 2.04
CA ASP A 28 -0.75 3.13 2.22
C ASP A 28 0.57 3.86 1.94
N ALA A 29 1.70 3.35 2.47
CA ALA A 29 3.03 3.88 2.20
C ALA A 29 3.43 3.75 0.73
N CYS A 30 3.15 2.59 0.11
CA CYS A 30 3.42 2.36 -1.30
C CYS A 30 2.63 3.33 -2.19
N GLN A 31 1.36 3.58 -1.88
CA GLN A 31 0.54 4.54 -2.62
C GLN A 31 1.10 5.96 -2.53
N ALA A 32 1.45 6.42 -1.32
CA ALA A 32 2.00 7.76 -1.11
C ALA A 32 3.31 7.96 -1.89
N GLU A 33 4.17 6.94 -1.95
CA GLU A 33 5.40 6.95 -2.75
C GLU A 33 5.12 7.04 -4.26
N ILE A 34 4.13 6.29 -4.77
CA ILE A 34 3.74 6.36 -6.18
C ILE A 34 3.23 7.77 -6.52
N GLU A 35 2.33 8.32 -5.71
CA GLU A 35 1.78 9.66 -5.90
C GLU A 35 2.89 10.73 -5.87
N THR A 36 3.84 10.60 -4.95
CA THR A 36 4.99 11.51 -4.84
C THR A 36 5.90 11.44 -6.07
N ARG A 37 6.13 10.24 -6.63
CA ARG A 37 6.99 10.03 -7.81
C ARG A 37 6.43 10.64 -9.09
N HIS A 38 5.11 10.56 -9.29
CA HIS A 38 4.47 11.13 -10.49
C HIS A 38 4.18 12.62 -10.34
N GLY A 39 4.03 13.11 -9.12
CA GLY A 39 3.76 14.52 -8.83
C GLY A 39 2.29 14.89 -8.94
N VAL A 40 1.98 16.15 -8.65
CA VAL A 40 0.60 16.65 -8.48
C VAL A 40 -0.17 16.66 -9.80
N ASP A 41 0.52 16.78 -10.93
CA ASP A 41 -0.07 16.86 -12.28
C ASP A 41 -0.56 15.52 -12.81
N TRP A 42 -0.35 14.41 -12.09
CA TRP A 42 -0.82 13.09 -12.47
C TRP A 42 -1.76 12.50 -11.42
N LYS A 43 -2.72 11.70 -11.86
CA LYS A 43 -3.63 10.95 -11.00
C LYS A 43 -3.35 9.48 -11.19
N VAL A 44 -3.02 8.81 -10.10
CA VAL A 44 -2.89 7.35 -10.05
C VAL A 44 -4.30 6.74 -10.00
N THR A 45 -4.60 5.81 -10.89
CA THR A 45 -5.88 5.10 -10.96
C THR A 45 -5.67 3.58 -11.00
N ASP A 46 -6.73 2.83 -10.75
CA ASP A 46 -6.77 1.36 -10.89
C ASP A 46 -5.67 0.63 -10.12
N VAL A 47 -5.36 1.14 -8.92
CA VAL A 47 -4.30 0.60 -8.07
C VAL A 47 -4.71 -0.75 -7.49
N THR A 48 -3.88 -1.76 -7.73
CA THR A 48 -3.98 -3.07 -7.12
C THR A 48 -2.67 -3.42 -6.43
N PHE A 49 -2.76 -3.99 -5.22
CA PHE A 49 -1.60 -4.36 -4.43
C PHE A 49 -1.48 -5.88 -4.33
N GLU A 50 -0.29 -6.38 -4.62
CA GLU A 50 0.16 -7.74 -4.39
C GLU A 50 1.02 -7.78 -3.13
N ASP A 51 0.69 -8.71 -2.24
CA ASP A 51 1.45 -8.99 -1.03
C ASP A 51 2.67 -9.87 -1.35
N LEU A 52 3.87 -9.33 -1.17
CA LEU A 52 5.14 -10.07 -1.35
C LEU A 52 5.65 -10.67 -0.04
N GLY A 53 4.93 -10.47 1.06
CA GLY A 53 5.22 -11.01 2.38
C GLY A 53 5.82 -9.99 3.34
N ARG A 54 5.94 -10.45 4.59
CA ARG A 54 6.55 -9.70 5.69
C ARG A 54 7.65 -10.48 6.39
N THR A 55 8.62 -9.73 6.89
CA THR A 55 9.67 -10.19 7.79
C THR A 55 9.49 -9.51 9.13
N THR A 56 9.40 -10.29 10.20
CA THR A 56 9.28 -9.77 11.57
C THR A 56 10.47 -10.20 12.40
N GLN A 57 10.99 -9.28 13.22
CA GLN A 57 12.04 -9.54 14.20
C GLN A 57 11.55 -9.03 15.56
N THR A 58 11.95 -9.70 16.63
CA THR A 58 11.71 -9.24 17.99
C THR A 58 13.03 -9.31 18.75
N ASN A 59 13.43 -8.19 19.34
CA ASN A 59 14.57 -8.09 20.24
C ASN A 59 14.11 -7.54 21.58
N THR A 60 14.86 -7.87 22.63
CA THR A 60 14.69 -7.30 23.96
C THR A 60 16.02 -6.68 24.33
N ASP A 61 15.99 -5.40 24.68
CA ASP A 61 17.17 -4.66 25.08
C ASP A 61 17.57 -5.01 26.52
N TRP A 62 18.76 -4.58 26.94
CA TRP A 62 19.33 -4.89 28.25
C TRP A 62 18.51 -4.35 29.43
N ASP A 63 17.69 -3.32 29.18
CA ASP A 63 16.76 -2.69 30.12
C ASP A 63 15.41 -3.40 30.21
N GLY A 64 15.22 -4.48 29.44
CA GLY A 64 13.97 -5.23 29.35
C GLY A 64 12.95 -4.65 28.36
N THR A 65 13.29 -3.58 27.64
CA THR A 65 12.40 -3.00 26.62
C THR A 65 12.32 -3.95 25.43
N ARG A 66 11.09 -4.34 25.06
CA ARG A 66 10.83 -5.19 23.89
C ARG A 66 10.64 -4.33 22.65
N HIS A 67 11.32 -4.70 21.57
CA HIS A 67 11.22 -4.09 20.26
C HIS A 67 10.71 -5.13 19.27
N TRP A 68 9.65 -4.80 18.55
CA TRP A 68 9.15 -5.56 17.43
C TRP A 68 9.38 -4.76 16.16
N LYS A 69 10.17 -5.33 15.26
CA LYS A 69 10.44 -4.78 13.94
C LYS A 69 9.69 -5.58 12.90
N CYS A 70 9.02 -4.89 11.99
CA CYS A 70 8.32 -5.50 10.86
C CYS A 70 8.68 -4.76 9.59
N THR A 71 9.11 -5.51 8.57
CA THR A 71 9.27 -5.03 7.21
C THR A 71 8.28 -5.79 6.33
N HIS A 72 7.35 -5.09 5.71
CA HIS A 72 6.33 -5.66 4.84
C HIS A 72 6.54 -5.12 3.42
N THR A 73 6.64 -6.02 2.45
CA THR A 73 6.86 -5.67 1.05
C THR A 73 5.60 -5.91 0.23
N VAL A 74 5.22 -4.90 -0.56
CA VAL A 74 4.09 -4.97 -1.48
C VAL A 74 4.51 -4.54 -2.87
N LYS A 75 3.81 -5.04 -3.88
CA LYS A 75 3.94 -4.62 -5.28
C LYS A 75 2.62 -4.03 -5.74
N ALA A 76 2.66 -2.79 -6.23
CA ALA A 76 1.51 -2.10 -6.79
C ALA A 76 1.52 -2.22 -8.32
N PHE A 77 0.35 -2.45 -8.90
CA PHE A 77 0.06 -2.30 -10.31
C PHE A 77 -0.96 -1.19 -10.46
N TYR A 78 -0.71 -0.21 -11.32
CA TYR A 78 -1.54 0.99 -11.41
C TYR A 78 -1.46 1.65 -12.80
N GLU A 79 -2.42 2.51 -13.08
CA GLU A 79 -2.38 3.41 -14.22
C GLU A 79 -2.19 4.85 -13.78
N VAL A 80 -1.73 5.71 -14.69
CA VAL A 80 -1.60 7.15 -14.43
C VAL A 80 -2.27 7.93 -15.55
N VAL A 81 -3.01 8.95 -15.16
CA VAL A 81 -3.72 9.86 -16.06
C VAL A 81 -3.27 11.29 -15.76
N HIS A 82 -2.91 12.07 -16.78
CA HIS A 82 -2.53 13.47 -16.59
C HIS A 82 -3.75 14.25 -16.08
N ARG A 83 -3.58 15.02 -15.01
CA ARG A 83 -4.56 15.97 -14.49
C ARG A 83 -4.65 17.14 -15.47
N GLY A 84 -5.51 16.98 -16.46
CA GLY A 84 -5.87 18.00 -17.43
C GLY A 84 -4.93 18.08 -18.63
N ALA A 85 -5.40 17.62 -19.77
CA ALA A 85 -5.47 18.41 -21.00
C ALA A 85 -6.33 17.67 -22.02
N GLU A 86 -7.57 18.13 -22.22
CA GLU A 86 -8.20 18.39 -23.53
C GLU A 86 -9.73 18.53 -23.36
N ARG A 87 -10.25 19.77 -23.49
CA ARG A 87 -11.62 20.14 -23.88
C ARG A 87 -12.86 19.60 -23.11
N GLU A 88 -12.79 18.65 -22.20
CA GLU A 88 -13.99 17.97 -21.66
C GLU A 88 -14.59 18.55 -20.37
N LEU A 89 -13.93 19.54 -19.74
CA LEU A 89 -14.47 20.20 -18.54
C LEU A 89 -15.76 21.01 -18.80
N ASN A 90 -16.08 21.31 -20.06
CA ASN A 90 -17.29 22.07 -20.43
C ASN A 90 -18.52 21.18 -20.72
N THR A 91 -18.43 19.85 -20.62
CA THR A 91 -19.54 18.94 -20.98
C THR A 91 -19.78 17.79 -20.00
N MET A 92 -19.12 17.73 -18.85
CA MET A 92 -19.34 16.64 -17.89
C MET A 92 -20.58 16.90 -17.01
N GLU A 93 -21.68 16.20 -17.30
CA GLU A 93 -22.69 15.88 -16.29
C GLU A 93 -22.03 15.04 -15.18
N THR A 94 -22.37 15.35 -13.93
CA THR A 94 -21.86 14.66 -12.75
C THR A 94 -22.22 13.17 -12.79
N ILE A 95 -21.29 12.31 -13.21
CA ILE A 95 -21.43 10.87 -13.07
C ILE A 95 -20.66 10.46 -11.82
N GLU A 96 -21.38 10.19 -10.73
CA GLU A 96 -20.84 9.56 -9.53
C GLU A 96 -20.25 8.19 -9.90
N HIS A 97 -18.93 8.13 -10.05
CA HIS A 97 -18.21 6.86 -10.20
C HIS A 97 -17.80 6.34 -8.83
N THR A 98 -18.55 5.36 -8.33
CA THR A 98 -18.22 4.60 -7.12
C THR A 98 -16.90 3.84 -7.34
N ILE A 99 -15.82 4.24 -6.67
CA ILE A 99 -14.53 3.55 -6.74
C ILE A 99 -14.69 2.17 -6.09
N LYS A 100 -14.58 1.10 -6.88
CA LYS A 100 -14.65 -0.28 -6.39
C LYS A 100 -13.25 -0.77 -6.01
N ILE A 101 -12.87 -0.56 -4.76
CA ILE A 101 -11.60 -1.11 -4.22
C ILE A 101 -11.79 -2.60 -3.91
N THR A 102 -10.97 -3.46 -4.51
CA THR A 102 -11.02 -4.92 -4.28
C THR A 102 -9.73 -5.39 -3.60
N TYR A 103 -9.85 -5.95 -2.40
CA TYR A 103 -8.72 -6.53 -1.67
C TYR A 103 -8.64 -8.04 -1.92
N LYS A 104 -7.52 -8.54 -2.43
CA LYS A 104 -7.21 -9.97 -2.50
C LYS A 104 -6.12 -10.29 -1.49
N MET A 105 -6.52 -10.75 -0.31
CA MET A 105 -5.58 -11.20 0.72
C MET A 105 -5.34 -12.71 0.61
N LYS A 106 -4.08 -13.13 0.69
CA LYS A 106 -3.73 -14.55 0.81
C LYS A 106 -4.07 -14.99 2.24
N ASN A 107 -4.96 -15.96 2.38
CA ASN A 107 -5.35 -16.49 3.68
C ASN A 107 -4.20 -17.33 4.24
N ILE A 108 -3.33 -16.72 5.04
CA ILE A 108 -2.33 -17.43 5.83
C ILE A 108 -3.00 -17.76 7.16
N ASN A 109 -3.84 -18.79 7.16
CA ASN A 109 -4.19 -19.46 8.40
C ASN A 109 -2.87 -19.97 8.99
N TYR A 110 -2.43 -19.34 10.07
CA TYR A 110 -1.53 -20.00 11.00
C TYR A 110 -2.30 -21.23 11.48
N ASN A 111 -1.89 -22.43 11.04
CA ASN A 111 -2.18 -23.65 11.78
C ASN A 111 -1.61 -23.44 13.19
N LEU A 112 -2.46 -22.90 14.06
CA LEU A 112 -2.32 -23.03 15.49
C LEU A 112 -2.71 -24.48 15.80
N ILE A 113 -1.66 -25.26 16.09
CA ILE A 113 -1.63 -26.61 16.69
C ILE A 113 -1.93 -27.75 15.72
#